data_AF-A0A455U7X2-F1
#
_entry.id   AF-A0A455U7X2-F1
#
_cell.length_a   1.000
_cell.length_b   1.000
_cell.length_c   1.000
_cell.angle_alpha   90.00
_cell.angle_beta   90.00
_cell.angle_gamma   90.00
#
_symmetry.space_group_name_H-M   'P 1'
#
loop_
_entity.id
_entity.type
_entity.pdbx_description
1 polymer ?
#
loop_
_entity_poly.entity_id
_entity_poly.type
_entity_poly.pdbx_seq_one_letter_code
_entity_poly.pdbx_strand_id
1 'polypeptide(L)'
;MPIVTLPDGSQRTFEDPLTIMQLAESIGPGLAKACVAGKIDGVLVDAADLIEQDAEVAIITARDAEGLDIIRHSCAHLIGHAVKQMYPEAKMAIGPVIDDGFYYDIEFGQPVTPEDLEAIEARMQSLIEREYDVVREYVDRDKAMLTFCTVMNPTSRRLFAIFPIMRRSGFIITKSTPTCVVDRTCRTPDT
;
A
#
# COMPACT_ATOMS: atom_id res chain seq x y z
N MET A 1 23.50 -13.56 6.07
CA MET A 1 23.06 -14.97 6.16
C MET A 1 21.90 -15.12 7.14
N PRO A 2 20.68 -14.69 6.78
CA PRO A 2 19.52 -14.87 7.65
C PRO A 2 19.02 -16.33 7.62
N ILE A 3 18.61 -16.83 8.78
CA ILE A 3 17.85 -18.07 8.95
C ILE A 3 16.37 -17.72 9.07
N VAL A 4 15.58 -18.15 8.09
CA VAL A 4 14.14 -17.95 8.05
C VAL A 4 13.43 -19.19 8.55
N THR A 5 12.62 -19.05 9.59
CA THR A 5 11.75 -20.11 10.10
C THR A 5 10.32 -19.91 9.60
N LEU A 6 9.78 -20.90 8.89
CA LEU A 6 8.42 -20.88 8.35
C LEU A 6 7.40 -21.43 9.35
N PRO A 7 6.08 -21.19 9.16
CA PRO A 7 5.05 -21.59 10.13
C PRO A 7 4.91 -23.12 10.31
N ASP A 8 5.40 -23.91 9.35
CA ASP A 8 5.46 -25.37 9.45
C ASP A 8 6.67 -25.87 10.27
N GLY A 9 7.47 -24.95 10.82
CA GLY A 9 8.70 -25.22 11.56
C GLY A 9 9.91 -25.50 10.67
N SER A 10 9.77 -25.49 9.34
CA SER A 10 10.90 -25.65 8.44
C SER A 10 11.79 -24.41 8.47
N GLN A 11 13.10 -24.63 8.36
CA GLN A 11 14.09 -23.56 8.34
C GLN A 11 14.80 -23.51 7.00
N ARG A 12 15.05 -22.28 6.53
CA ARG A 12 15.79 -22.00 5.31
C ARG A 12 16.90 -21.00 5.60
N THR A 13 18.08 -21.26 5.06
CA THR A 13 19.24 -20.37 5.20
C THR A 13 19.51 -19.70 3.87
N PHE A 14 19.68 -18.38 3.90
CA PHE A 14 20.01 -17.58 2.72
C PHE A 14 21.39 -16.94 2.91
N GLU A 15 22.13 -16.73 1.82
CA GLU A 15 23.46 -16.13 1.88
C GLU A 15 23.37 -14.63 2.18
N ASP A 16 22.47 -13.95 1.46
CA ASP A 16 22.22 -12.51 1.53
C ASP A 16 20.83 -12.20 2.13
N PRO A 17 20.60 -10.95 2.62
CA PRO A 17 19.26 -10.45 2.88
C PRO A 17 18.35 -10.59 1.66
N LEU A 18 17.10 -10.92 1.89
CA LEU A 18 16.09 -11.13 0.85
C LEU A 18 14.76 -10.52 1.23
N THR A 19 13.91 -10.23 0.25
CA THR A 19 12.55 -9.74 0.52
C THR A 19 11.58 -10.87 0.83
N ILE A 20 10.42 -10.53 1.38
CA ILE A 20 9.30 -11.47 1.54
C ILE A 20 8.91 -12.10 0.18
N MET A 21 8.87 -11.30 -0.89
CA MET A 21 8.54 -11.79 -2.23
C MET A 21 9.58 -12.80 -2.72
N GLN A 22 10.89 -12.51 -2.55
CA GLN A 22 11.96 -13.45 -2.91
C GLN A 22 11.90 -14.75 -2.09
N LEU A 23 11.53 -14.67 -0.81
CA LEU A 23 11.27 -15.86 -0.01
C LEU A 23 10.12 -16.68 -0.59
N ALA A 24 9.00 -16.05 -0.98
CA ALA A 24 7.85 -16.71 -1.60
C ALA A 24 8.23 -17.38 -2.92
N GLU A 25 9.02 -16.71 -3.76
CA GLU A 25 9.59 -17.25 -5.01
C GLU A 25 10.45 -18.49 -4.76
N SER A 26 11.27 -18.48 -3.71
CA SER A 26 12.13 -19.61 -3.34
C SER A 26 11.35 -20.86 -2.88
N ILE A 27 10.10 -20.67 -2.44
CA ILE A 27 9.21 -21.77 -2.03
C ILE A 27 8.47 -22.31 -3.26
N GLY A 28 7.98 -21.43 -4.14
CA GLY A 28 7.47 -21.83 -5.44
C GLY A 28 6.64 -20.75 -6.14
N PRO A 29 6.49 -20.86 -7.48
CA PRO A 29 5.85 -19.82 -8.30
C PRO A 29 4.38 -19.58 -7.95
N GLY A 30 3.67 -20.63 -7.49
CA GLY A 30 2.28 -20.51 -7.07
C GLY A 30 2.13 -19.67 -5.79
N LEU A 31 3.08 -19.77 -4.86
CA LEU A 31 3.06 -19.00 -3.62
C LEU A 31 3.50 -17.55 -3.86
N ALA A 32 4.52 -17.34 -4.70
CA ALA A 32 4.92 -16.00 -5.14
C ALA A 32 3.75 -15.24 -5.76
N LYS A 33 3.00 -15.88 -6.68
CA LYS A 33 1.81 -15.28 -7.30
C LYS A 33 0.69 -14.96 -6.30
N ALA A 34 0.61 -15.70 -5.20
CA ALA A 34 -0.41 -15.51 -4.17
C ALA A 34 0.04 -14.57 -3.03
N CYS A 35 1.31 -14.16 -3.01
CA CYS A 35 1.91 -13.34 -1.97
C CYS A 35 1.38 -11.91 -2.06
N VAL A 36 0.71 -11.47 -0.99
CA VAL A 36 0.22 -10.10 -0.83
C VAL A 36 1.16 -9.30 0.07
N ALA A 37 1.64 -9.93 1.15
CA ALA A 37 2.48 -9.30 2.16
C ALA A 37 3.21 -10.37 2.98
N GLY A 38 3.94 -9.96 4.02
CA GLY A 38 4.59 -10.86 4.95
C GLY A 38 4.32 -10.50 6.40
N LYS A 39 4.73 -11.41 7.29
CA LYS A 39 4.98 -11.12 8.70
C LYS A 39 6.41 -11.51 9.03
N ILE A 40 7.13 -10.62 9.71
CA ILE A 40 8.44 -10.88 10.29
C ILE A 40 8.27 -10.77 11.81
N ASP A 41 8.54 -11.85 12.53
CA ASP A 41 8.40 -11.95 13.99
C ASP A 41 7.03 -11.44 14.50
N GLY A 42 5.97 -11.78 13.77
CA GLY A 42 4.59 -11.40 14.07
C GLY A 42 4.18 -9.98 13.63
N VAL A 43 5.09 -9.19 13.06
CA VAL A 43 4.81 -7.83 12.55
C VAL A 43 4.50 -7.88 11.07
N LEU A 44 3.35 -7.33 10.64
CA LEU A 44 2.98 -7.20 9.23
C LEU A 44 3.93 -6.25 8.49
N VAL A 45 4.41 -6.68 7.33
CA VAL A 45 5.36 -5.98 6.46
C VAL A 45 4.99 -6.13 4.99
N ASP A 46 5.46 -5.24 4.14
CA ASP A 46 5.25 -5.29 2.70
C ASP A 46 5.98 -6.46 2.06
N ALA A 47 5.50 -6.94 0.91
CA ALA A 47 6.16 -8.02 0.18
C ALA A 47 7.59 -7.63 -0.28
N ALA A 48 7.87 -6.34 -0.40
CA ALA A 48 9.17 -5.78 -0.76
C ALA A 48 10.10 -5.52 0.45
N ASP A 49 9.62 -5.64 1.69
CA ASP A 49 10.46 -5.42 2.87
C ASP A 49 11.49 -6.54 3.04
N LEU A 50 12.68 -6.17 3.53
CA LEU A 50 13.84 -7.05 3.66
C LEU A 50 13.84 -7.84 4.97
N ILE A 51 14.26 -9.10 4.88
CA ILE A 51 14.64 -9.96 5.98
C ILE A 51 16.18 -9.91 6.09
N GLU A 52 16.67 -9.10 7.02
CA GLU A 52 18.13 -8.87 7.20
C GLU A 52 18.77 -9.81 8.23
N GLN A 53 17.96 -10.33 9.14
CA GLN A 53 18.38 -11.14 10.28
C GLN A 53 17.51 -12.40 10.41
N ASP A 54 17.93 -13.31 11.27
CA ASP A 54 17.16 -14.51 11.60
C ASP A 54 15.79 -14.10 12.13
N ALA A 55 14.73 -14.72 11.58
CA ALA A 55 13.36 -14.34 11.91
C ALA A 55 12.36 -15.48 11.63
N GLU A 56 11.24 -15.44 12.33
CA GLU A 56 10.05 -16.20 11.98
C GLU A 56 9.26 -15.44 10.91
N VAL A 57 9.03 -16.08 9.76
CA VAL A 57 8.39 -15.44 8.61
C VAL A 57 7.15 -16.21 8.18
N ALA A 58 6.04 -15.49 8.05
CA ALA A 58 4.82 -16.00 7.43
C ALA A 58 4.49 -15.20 6.18
N ILE A 59 4.15 -15.89 5.09
CA ILE A 59 3.67 -15.26 3.86
C ILE A 59 2.16 -15.07 3.99
N ILE A 60 1.71 -13.85 3.75
CA ILE A 60 0.29 -13.47 3.79
C ILE A 60 -0.27 -13.48 2.37
N THR A 61 -1.42 -14.09 2.21
CA THR A 61 -2.12 -14.26 0.94
C THR A 61 -3.54 -13.71 1.02
N ALA A 62 -4.24 -13.64 -0.11
CA ALA A 62 -5.65 -13.24 -0.15
C ALA A 62 -6.61 -14.16 0.64
N ARG A 63 -6.15 -15.31 1.13
CA ARG A 63 -6.94 -16.24 1.96
C ARG A 63 -6.92 -15.86 3.44
N ASP A 64 -5.94 -15.06 3.83
CA ASP A 64 -5.76 -14.60 5.20
C ASP A 64 -6.57 -13.32 5.42
N ALA A 65 -7.15 -13.16 6.62
CA ALA A 65 -7.95 -11.98 6.94
C ALA A 65 -7.15 -10.67 6.74
N GLU A 66 -5.90 -10.67 7.16
CA GLU A 66 -4.99 -9.52 6.99
C GLU A 66 -4.66 -9.26 5.52
N GLY A 67 -4.56 -10.32 4.70
CA GLY A 67 -4.35 -10.17 3.26
C GLY A 67 -5.54 -9.53 2.57
N LEU A 68 -6.77 -9.89 2.98
CA LEU A 68 -7.99 -9.24 2.48
C LEU A 68 -8.05 -7.76 2.86
N ASP A 69 -7.64 -7.42 4.09
CA ASP A 69 -7.60 -6.02 4.55
C ASP A 69 -6.57 -5.20 3.78
N ILE A 70 -5.40 -5.78 3.47
CA ILE A 70 -4.37 -5.13 2.63
C ILE A 70 -4.89 -4.90 1.21
N ILE A 71 -5.60 -5.86 0.62
CA ILE A 71 -6.22 -5.70 -0.70
C ILE A 71 -7.26 -4.56 -0.67
N ARG A 72 -8.14 -4.53 0.33
CA ARG A 72 -9.14 -3.47 0.51
C ARG A 72 -8.48 -2.10 0.66
N HIS A 73 -7.40 -2.02 1.42
CA HIS A 73 -6.63 -0.79 1.59
C HIS A 73 -6.03 -0.31 0.26
N SER A 74 -5.42 -1.22 -0.50
CA SER A 74 -4.84 -0.94 -1.82
C SER A 74 -5.91 -0.50 -2.82
N CYS A 75 -7.13 -1.05 -2.74
CA CYS A 75 -8.26 -0.59 -3.54
C CYS A 75 -8.71 0.84 -3.18
N ALA A 76 -8.59 1.27 -1.92
CA ALA A 76 -8.84 2.67 -1.55
C ALA A 76 -7.83 3.60 -2.24
N HIS A 77 -6.55 3.24 -2.23
CA HIS A 77 -5.52 3.98 -2.98
C HIS A 77 -5.82 4.01 -4.49
N LEU A 78 -6.32 2.91 -5.04
CA LEU A 78 -6.71 2.81 -6.45
C LEU A 78 -7.88 3.75 -6.81
N ILE A 79 -8.87 3.91 -5.92
CA ILE A 79 -9.92 4.93 -6.09
C ILE A 79 -9.28 6.30 -6.21
N GLY A 80 -8.38 6.65 -5.27
CA GLY A 80 -7.69 7.94 -5.32
C GLY A 80 -6.90 8.14 -6.61
N HIS A 81 -6.26 7.08 -7.11
CA HIS A 81 -5.53 7.09 -8.35
C HIS A 81 -6.43 7.34 -9.57
N ALA A 82 -7.55 6.63 -9.68
CA ALA A 82 -8.53 6.80 -10.74
C ALA A 82 -9.17 8.21 -10.70
N VAL A 83 -9.63 8.63 -9.52
CA VAL A 83 -10.28 9.92 -9.32
C VAL A 83 -9.35 11.06 -9.65
N LYS A 84 -8.07 11.04 -9.25
CA LYS A 84 -7.14 12.13 -9.57
C LYS A 84 -6.81 12.24 -11.06
N GLN A 85 -6.95 11.17 -11.83
CA GLN A 85 -6.80 11.24 -13.29
C GLN A 85 -8.04 11.80 -13.98
N MET A 86 -9.23 11.50 -13.48
CA MET A 86 -10.52 11.95 -14.04
C MET A 86 -10.91 13.36 -13.56
N TYR A 87 -10.64 13.64 -12.29
CA TYR A 87 -10.99 14.85 -11.57
C TYR A 87 -9.73 15.41 -10.87
N PRO A 88 -8.82 16.06 -11.61
CA PRO A 88 -7.57 16.57 -11.05
C PRO A 88 -7.75 17.53 -9.88
N GLU A 89 -8.87 18.26 -9.83
CA GLU A 89 -9.16 19.22 -8.76
C GLU A 89 -9.80 18.57 -7.51
N ALA A 90 -10.19 17.30 -7.58
CA ALA A 90 -10.76 16.59 -6.43
C ALA A 90 -9.77 16.57 -5.26
N LYS A 91 -10.28 16.79 -4.05
CA LYS A 91 -9.48 16.77 -2.82
C LYS A 91 -9.75 15.45 -2.09
N MET A 92 -8.69 14.67 -1.93
CA MET A 92 -8.68 13.42 -1.19
C MET A 92 -8.60 13.71 0.31
N ALA A 93 -9.41 13.03 1.13
CA ALA A 93 -9.37 13.17 2.59
C ALA A 93 -8.87 11.90 3.31
N ILE A 94 -9.73 10.91 3.55
CA ILE A 94 -9.40 9.68 4.29
C ILE A 94 -10.06 8.49 3.59
N GLY A 95 -9.31 7.39 3.41
CA GLY A 95 -9.86 6.13 2.93
C GLY A 95 -9.50 4.94 3.81
N PRO A 96 -10.30 4.62 4.85
CA PRO A 96 -10.02 3.50 5.73
C PRO A 96 -10.66 2.20 5.23
N VAL A 97 -10.08 1.08 5.66
CA VAL A 97 -10.72 -0.24 5.58
C VAL A 97 -11.78 -0.34 6.69
N ILE A 98 -12.89 -1.00 6.38
CA ILE A 98 -13.99 -1.35 7.29
C ILE A 98 -14.28 -2.86 7.18
N ASP A 99 -15.06 -3.41 8.11
CA ASP A 99 -15.29 -4.87 8.24
C ASP A 99 -15.62 -5.57 6.90
N ASP A 100 -16.48 -4.97 6.07
CA ASP A 100 -16.94 -5.54 4.80
C ASP A 100 -16.45 -4.79 3.55
N GLY A 101 -15.45 -3.90 3.67
CA GLY A 101 -14.96 -3.15 2.51
C GLY A 101 -14.05 -1.98 2.85
N PHE A 102 -14.20 -0.90 2.12
CA PHE A 102 -13.45 0.35 2.31
C PHE A 102 -14.29 1.51 1.77
N TYR A 103 -13.97 2.73 2.18
CA TYR A 103 -14.52 3.94 1.56
C TYR A 103 -13.41 4.96 1.36
N TYR A 104 -13.68 6.02 0.60
CA TYR A 104 -12.78 7.17 0.48
C TYR A 104 -13.60 8.46 0.49
N ASP A 105 -13.31 9.33 1.45
CA ASP A 105 -13.89 10.67 1.52
C ASP A 105 -13.21 11.60 0.51
N ILE A 106 -13.98 12.10 -0.47
CA ILE A 106 -13.47 12.94 -1.56
C ILE A 106 -14.39 14.16 -1.77
N GLU A 107 -13.79 15.35 -1.88
CA GLU A 107 -14.49 16.57 -2.26
C GLU A 107 -14.31 16.83 -3.76
N PHE A 108 -15.36 16.62 -4.57
CA PHE A 108 -15.36 16.80 -6.03
C PHE A 108 -15.68 18.24 -6.48
N GLY A 109 -16.21 19.09 -5.60
CA GLY A 109 -16.69 20.44 -5.94
C GLY A 109 -18.00 20.49 -6.73
N GLN A 110 -18.46 19.34 -7.23
CA GLN A 110 -19.76 19.14 -7.88
C GLN A 110 -20.42 17.86 -7.33
N PRO A 111 -21.76 17.72 -7.43
CA PRO A 111 -22.43 16.46 -7.12
C PRO A 111 -21.94 15.33 -8.02
N VAL A 112 -21.72 14.15 -7.43
CA VAL A 112 -21.35 12.92 -8.15
C VAL A 112 -22.62 12.17 -8.51
N THR A 113 -22.76 11.74 -9.75
CA THR A 113 -23.90 10.91 -10.21
C THR A 113 -23.56 9.42 -10.20
N PRO A 114 -24.55 8.52 -10.28
CA PRO A 114 -24.29 7.09 -10.42
C PRO A 114 -23.43 6.75 -11.65
N GLU A 115 -23.60 7.47 -12.76
CA GLU A 115 -22.81 7.30 -13.98
C GLU A 115 -21.34 7.67 -13.78
N ASP A 116 -21.06 8.67 -12.92
CA ASP A 116 -19.68 9.02 -12.54
C ASP A 116 -19.02 7.87 -11.75
N LEU A 117 -19.78 7.18 -10.89
CA LEU A 117 -19.28 6.04 -10.13
C LEU A 117 -18.93 4.86 -11.05
N GLU A 118 -19.79 4.55 -12.03
CA GLU A 118 -19.51 3.54 -13.05
C GLU A 118 -18.25 3.89 -13.86
N ALA A 119 -18.09 5.17 -14.22
CA ALA A 119 -16.91 5.64 -14.93
C ALA A 119 -15.62 5.54 -14.08
N ILE A 120 -15.70 5.82 -12.78
CA ILE A 120 -14.58 5.65 -11.84
C ILE A 120 -14.21 4.16 -11.72
N GLU A 121 -15.19 3.27 -11.56
CA GLU A 121 -14.95 1.83 -11.48
C GLU A 121 -14.31 1.29 -12.76
N ALA A 122 -14.82 1.66 -13.94
CA ALA A 122 -14.23 1.30 -15.22
C ALA A 122 -12.77 1.81 -15.33
N ARG A 123 -12.49 3.01 -14.80
CA ARG A 123 -11.13 3.53 -14.75
C ARG A 123 -10.23 2.71 -13.83
N MET A 124 -10.73 2.31 -12.66
CA MET A 124 -9.99 1.43 -11.73
C MET A 124 -9.65 0.09 -12.39
N GLN A 125 -10.61 -0.55 -13.07
CA GLN A 125 -10.36 -1.80 -13.79
C GLN A 125 -9.27 -1.64 -14.84
N SER A 126 -9.33 -0.56 -15.64
CA SER A 126 -8.27 -0.23 -16.63
C SER A 126 -6.90 0.01 -15.99
N LEU A 127 -6.84 0.48 -14.75
CA LEU A 127 -5.58 0.65 -14.01
C LEU A 127 -5.05 -0.68 -13.47
N ILE A 128 -5.92 -1.58 -13.01
CA ILE A 128 -5.55 -2.94 -12.57
C ILE A 128 -4.96 -3.74 -13.72
N GLU A 129 -5.56 -3.67 -14.91
CA GLU A 129 -5.09 -4.37 -16.13
C GLU A 129 -3.67 -3.96 -16.57
N ARG A 130 -3.12 -2.86 -16.04
CA ARG A 130 -1.75 -2.44 -16.34
C ARG A 130 -0.70 -3.21 -15.55
N GLU A 131 -1.11 -3.93 -14.50
CA GLU A 131 -0.22 -4.73 -13.64
C GLU A 131 1.04 -3.96 -13.22
N TYR A 132 0.87 -2.68 -12.84
CA TYR A 132 2.00 -1.85 -12.41
C TYR A 132 2.41 -2.19 -10.98
N ASP A 133 3.69 -2.01 -10.69
CA ASP A 133 4.20 -2.18 -9.33
C ASP A 133 3.77 -1.04 -8.41
N VAL A 134 3.34 -1.39 -7.21
CA VAL A 134 3.12 -0.44 -6.12
C VAL A 134 4.44 -0.23 -5.37
N VAL A 135 5.07 0.93 -5.56
CA VAL A 135 6.39 1.21 -4.99
C VAL A 135 6.25 2.00 -3.71
N ARG A 136 6.77 1.43 -2.62
CA ARG A 136 6.79 2.04 -1.30
C ARG A 136 8.15 2.66 -1.01
N GLU A 137 8.15 3.94 -0.64
CA GLU A 137 9.37 4.70 -0.35
C GLU A 137 9.34 5.26 1.08
N TYR A 138 10.31 4.85 1.89
CA TYR A 138 10.54 5.41 3.21
C TYR A 138 11.30 6.74 3.09
N VAL A 139 10.66 7.82 3.52
CA VAL A 139 11.20 9.18 3.41
C VAL A 139 11.15 9.91 4.75
N ASP A 140 11.97 10.95 4.88
CA ASP A 140 11.87 11.87 6.00
C ASP A 140 10.62 12.77 5.88
N ARG A 141 10.35 13.51 6.96
CA ARG A 141 9.21 14.40 7.07
C ARG A 141 9.20 15.50 6.02
N ASP A 142 10.36 16.05 5.70
CA ASP A 142 10.48 17.22 4.84
C ASP A 142 10.23 16.82 3.39
N LYS A 143 10.78 15.68 2.96
CA LYS A 143 10.50 15.07 1.65
C LYS A 143 9.04 14.66 1.50
N ALA A 144 8.44 14.06 2.53
CA ALA A 144 7.02 13.77 2.52
C ALA A 144 6.18 15.04 2.36
N MET A 145 6.45 16.06 3.17
CA MET A 145 5.73 17.33 3.13
C MET A 145 5.88 18.04 1.77
N LEU A 146 7.09 18.05 1.20
CA LEU A 146 7.34 18.61 -0.12
C LEU A 146 6.54 17.87 -1.19
N THR A 147 6.54 16.55 -1.14
CA THR A 147 5.79 15.70 -2.09
C THR A 147 4.29 16.00 -2.00
N PHE A 148 3.72 16.01 -0.79
CA PHE A 148 2.31 16.36 -0.60
C PHE A 148 1.98 17.80 -1.00
N CYS A 149 2.85 18.77 -0.76
CA CYS A 149 2.60 20.15 -1.19
C CYS A 149 2.68 20.35 -2.70
N THR A 150 3.46 19.53 -3.40
CA THR A 150 3.65 19.63 -4.86
C THR A 150 2.57 18.85 -5.61
N VAL A 151 2.13 17.70 -5.06
CA VAL A 151 1.22 16.76 -5.72
C VAL A 151 -0.22 16.90 -5.22
N MET A 152 -0.43 17.27 -3.95
CA MET A 152 -1.76 17.39 -3.35
C MET A 152 -2.18 18.85 -3.12
N ASN A 153 -3.47 19.10 -3.37
CA ASN A 153 -4.15 20.37 -3.17
C ASN A 153 -3.97 20.93 -1.75
N PRO A 154 -4.08 22.26 -1.52
CA PRO A 154 -3.76 22.93 -0.25
C PRO A 154 -4.48 22.38 1.01
N THR A 155 -5.58 21.64 0.86
CA THR A 155 -6.31 20.97 1.95
C THR A 155 -5.44 19.94 2.71
N SER A 156 -4.52 19.26 2.02
CA SER A 156 -3.66 18.21 2.61
C SER A 156 -2.68 18.74 3.67
N ARG A 157 -2.43 20.07 3.69
CA ARG A 157 -1.63 20.72 4.75
C ARG A 157 -2.28 20.60 6.13
N ARG A 158 -3.62 20.61 6.23
CA ARG A 158 -4.32 20.48 7.52
C ARG A 158 -4.21 19.08 8.10
N LEU A 159 -4.25 18.04 7.27
CA LEU A 159 -4.08 16.66 7.71
C LEU A 159 -2.70 16.40 8.35
N PHE A 160 -1.66 17.11 7.88
CA PHE A 160 -0.31 17.05 8.45
C PHE A 160 -0.19 17.75 9.81
N ALA A 161 -0.99 18.81 10.04
CA ALA A 161 -1.07 19.52 11.32
C ALA A 161 -1.88 18.77 12.38
N ILE A 162 -2.84 17.93 11.96
CA ILE A 162 -3.72 17.15 12.84
C ILE A 162 -3.09 15.81 13.26
N PHE A 163 -1.95 15.41 12.69
CA PHE A 163 -1.23 14.18 13.09
C PHE A 163 0.01 14.53 13.94
N PRO A 164 -0.07 14.54 15.29
CA PRO A 164 1.05 14.88 16.16
C PRO A 164 2.05 13.72 16.36
N ILE A 165 1.82 12.55 15.74
CA ILE A 165 2.40 11.28 16.21
C ILE A 165 3.58 10.76 15.36
N MET A 166 4.03 11.49 14.34
CA MET A 166 5.11 11.02 13.46
C MET A 166 6.52 11.43 13.91
N ARG A 167 6.89 11.13 15.16
CA ARG A 167 8.24 11.41 15.70
C ARG A 167 9.22 10.23 15.66
N ARG A 168 8.80 9.01 15.26
CA ARG A 168 9.67 7.82 15.37
C ARG A 168 9.69 6.83 14.21
N SER A 169 8.92 7.05 13.16
CA SER A 169 8.83 6.10 12.04
C SER A 169 8.70 6.92 10.76
N GLY A 170 9.52 6.62 9.75
CA GLY A 170 9.57 7.36 8.49
C GLY A 170 8.19 7.54 7.85
N PHE A 171 8.09 8.56 7.01
CA PHE A 171 6.91 8.75 6.17
C PHE A 171 6.99 7.75 5.04
N ILE A 172 5.85 7.18 4.67
CA ILE A 172 5.80 6.24 3.58
C ILE A 172 5.02 6.86 2.43
N ILE A 173 5.62 6.83 1.25
CA ILE A 173 5.00 7.25 0.00
C ILE A 173 4.77 6.00 -0.83
N THR A 174 3.51 5.71 -1.13
CA THR A 174 3.13 4.66 -2.08
C THR A 174 2.94 5.31 -3.47
N LYS A 175 3.66 4.81 -4.47
CA LYS A 175 3.61 5.29 -5.87
C LYS A 175 3.06 4.20 -6.77
N SER A 176 2.01 4.54 -7.51
CA SER A 176 1.35 3.63 -8.44
C SER A 176 1.74 3.87 -9.92
N THR A 177 2.04 5.11 -10.33
CA THR A 177 2.48 5.44 -11.71
C THR A 177 3.33 6.73 -11.74
N PRO A 178 4.02 7.05 -12.85
CA PRO A 178 4.73 8.34 -13.01
C PRO A 178 3.82 9.57 -12.83
N THR A 179 2.52 9.45 -13.09
CA THR A 179 1.50 10.38 -12.58
C THR A 179 1.27 10.07 -11.10
N CYS A 180 2.23 10.50 -10.28
CA CYS A 180 2.30 10.19 -8.84
C CYS A 180 0.99 10.57 -8.14
N VAL A 181 0.14 9.59 -7.85
CA VAL A 181 -0.88 9.73 -6.80
C VAL A 181 -0.22 9.22 -5.54
N VAL A 182 0.18 10.18 -4.71
CA VAL A 182 0.83 9.93 -3.43
C VAL A 182 -0.30 9.88 -2.42
N ASP A 183 -0.68 8.68 -2.02
CA ASP A 183 -1.55 8.52 -0.87
C ASP A 183 -0.74 8.69 0.43
N ARG A 184 -1.44 8.98 1.51
CA ARG A 184 -0.94 9.33 2.84
C ARG A 184 0.12 8.36 3.34
N THR A 185 0.86 8.78 4.38
CA THR A 185 1.69 7.86 5.18
C THR A 185 0.86 6.76 5.81
N CYS A 186 0.80 5.60 5.17
CA CYS A 186 0.13 4.44 5.74
C CYS A 186 1.15 3.45 6.32
N ARG A 187 0.81 2.84 7.45
CA ARG A 187 1.61 1.78 8.07
C ARG A 187 1.19 0.38 7.61
N THR A 188 0.00 0.24 7.05
CA THR A 188 -0.40 -1.05 6.47
C THR A 188 0.43 -1.29 5.21
N PRO A 189 0.76 -2.56 4.94
CA PRO A 189 1.28 -2.96 3.64
C PRO A 189 0.30 -2.60 2.53
N ASP A 190 0.83 -2.38 1.33
CA ASP A 190 0.07 -2.16 0.09
C ASP A 190 0.57 -3.13 -0.99
N THR A 191 -0.33 -3.55 -1.89
CA THR A 191 -0.01 -4.47 -3.00
C THR A 191 -0.63 -4.04 -4.32
#